data_AF-A0A6J7EN80-F1
#
_entry.id   AF-A0A6J7EN80-F1
#
_cell.length_a   1.000
_cell.length_b   1.000
_cell.length_c   1.000
_cell.angle_alpha   90.00
_cell.angle_beta   90.00
_cell.angle_gamma   90.00
#
_symmetry.space_group_name_H-M   'P 1'
#
loop_
_entity.id
_entity.type
_entity.pdbx_description
1 polymer ?
#
loop_
_entity_poly.entity_id
_entity_poly.type
_entity_poly.pdbx_seq_one_letter_code
_entity_poly.pdbx_strand_id
1 'polypeptide(L)' 'MLSANGAELTKPIVARIDGNNAIEGRKILTDANHPLIEIVDTMDDAARRVAELAAARKAGK' A
#
# COMPACT_ATOMS: atom_id res chain seq x y z
N MET A 1 -15.48 5.23 -1.91
CA MET A 1 -14.87 4.93 -0.60
C MET A 1 -14.64 3.43 -0.50
N LEU A 2 -13.42 2.96 -0.25
CA LEU A 2 -13.17 1.54 0.06
C LEU A 2 -13.60 1.24 1.50
N SER A 3 -14.91 1.15 1.71
CA SER A 3 -15.53 0.74 2.97
C SER A 3 -15.95 -0.72 2.83
N ALA A 4 -15.01 -1.64 3.01
CA ALA A 4 -15.33 -3.07 2.91
C ALA A 4 -16.33 -3.52 4.00
N ASN A 5 -16.41 -2.82 5.14
CA ASN A 5 -17.34 -3.15 6.25
C ASN A 5 -17.71 -1.92 7.13
N GLY A 6 -17.66 -0.70 6.61
CA GLY A 6 -17.91 0.53 7.41
C GLY A 6 -16.80 0.91 8.41
N ALA A 7 -15.71 0.14 8.48
CA ALA A 7 -14.51 0.50 9.23
C ALA A 7 -13.65 1.47 8.42
N GLU A 8 -13.26 2.59 9.03
CA GLU A 8 -12.30 3.52 8.46
C GLU A 8 -10.94 2.83 8.32
N LEU A 9 -10.39 2.86 7.10
CA LEU A 9 -9.08 2.34 6.84
C LEU A 9 -8.06 3.36 7.35
N THR A 10 -7.32 3.02 8.40
CA THR A 10 -6.37 3.95 9.06
C THR A 10 -4.91 3.51 8.94
N LYS A 11 -4.67 2.32 8.39
CA LYS A 11 -3.32 1.77 8.26
C LYS A 11 -2.79 2.03 6.84
N PRO A 12 -1.52 2.42 6.69
CA PRO A 12 -0.90 2.49 5.37
C PRO A 12 -0.83 1.09 4.75
N ILE A 13 -1.00 1.02 3.43
CA ILE A 13 -0.90 -0.17 2.60
C ILE A 13 0.28 0.00 1.65
N VAL A 14 1.19 -0.95 1.65
CA VAL A 14 2.24 -1.06 0.64
C VAL A 14 1.81 -2.12 -0.37
N ALA A 15 1.66 -1.73 -1.63
CA ALA A 15 1.15 -2.58 -2.70
C ALA A 15 2.26 -2.88 -3.72
N ARG A 16 2.62 -4.16 -3.84
CA ARG A 16 3.37 -4.68 -4.98
C ARG A 16 2.41 -5.49 -5.84
N ILE A 17 2.17 -5.03 -7.07
CA ILE A 17 1.34 -5.76 -8.05
C ILE A 17 2.27 -6.49 -9.02
N ASP A 18 2.09 -7.78 -9.21
CA ASP A 18 2.86 -8.59 -10.15
C ASP A 18 1.96 -9.60 -10.87
N GLY A 19 2.45 -10.17 -11.97
CA GLY A 19 1.71 -11.13 -12.81
C GLY A 19 0.94 -10.49 -13.96
N ASN A 20 -0.10 -11.19 -14.43
CA ASN A 20 -0.88 -10.74 -15.58
C ASN A 20 -1.57 -9.41 -15.28
N ASN A 21 -1.47 -8.46 -16.21
CA ASN A 21 -2.00 -7.10 -16.11
C ASN A 21 -1.43 -6.25 -14.96
N ALA A 22 -0.24 -6.57 -14.44
CA ALA A 22 0.38 -5.78 -13.37
C ALA A 22 0.55 -4.29 -13.75
N ILE A 23 0.85 -3.99 -15.01
CA ILE A 23 0.95 -2.60 -15.50
C ILE A 23 -0.39 -1.87 -15.35
N GLU A 24 -1.49 -2.51 -15.78
CA GLU A 24 -2.82 -1.92 -15.67
C GLU A 24 -3.24 -1.77 -14.20
N GLY A 25 -2.94 -2.77 -13.36
CA GLY A 25 -3.17 -2.69 -11.91
C GLY A 25 -2.42 -1.54 -11.25
N ARG A 26 -1.15 -1.32 -11.60
CA ARG A 26 -0.36 -0.17 -11.12
C ARG A 26 -0.94 1.15 -11.60
N LYS A 27 -1.38 1.22 -12.86
CA LYS A 27 -2.03 2.41 -13.42
C LYS A 27 -3.30 2.75 -12.66
N ILE A 28 -4.19 1.79 -12.45
CA ILE A 28 -5.44 1.97 -11.69
C ILE A 28 -5.15 2.53 -10.29
N LEU A 29 -4.18 1.96 -9.57
CA LEU A 29 -3.83 2.42 -8.23
C LEU A 29 -3.17 3.81 -8.23
N THR A 30 -2.38 4.12 -9.25
CA THR A 30 -1.75 5.44 -9.42
C THR A 30 -2.81 6.50 -9.73
N ASP A 31 -3.72 6.22 -10.66
CA ASP A 31 -4.80 7.12 -11.07
C ASP A 31 -5.80 7.35 -9.92
N ALA A 32 -6.04 6.34 -9.08
CA ALA A 32 -6.85 6.46 -7.88
C ALA A 32 -6.21 7.35 -6.81
N ASN A 33 -4.88 7.52 -6.83
CA ASN A 33 -4.09 8.38 -5.95
C ASN A 33 -4.53 8.35 -4.48
N HIS A 34 -4.74 7.13 -3.95
CA HIS A 34 -5.32 6.97 -2.62
C HIS A 34 -4.26 7.28 -1.54
N PRO A 35 -4.55 8.15 -0.55
CA PRO A 35 -3.56 8.67 0.39
C PRO A 35 -2.90 7.61 1.29
N LEU A 36 -3.53 6.44 1.41
CA LEU A 36 -3.03 5.32 2.22
C LEU A 36 -2.31 4.24 1.42
N ILE A 37 -2.25 4.34 0.09
CA ILE A 37 -1.65 3.30 -0.76
C ILE A 37 -0.34 3.82 -1.32
N GLU A 38 0.74 3.07 -1.06
CA GLU A 38 2.06 3.29 -1.65
C GLU A 38 2.38 2.10 -2.56
N ILE A 39 2.63 2.36 -3.84
CA ILE A 39 3.00 1.32 -4.81
C ILE A 39 4.52 1.15 -4.82
N VAL A 40 4.99 -0.09 -4.83
CA VAL A 40 6.41 -0.43 -4.93
C VAL A 40 6.65 -1.47 -6.01
N ASP A 41 7.88 -1.47 -6.54
CA ASP A 41 8.21 -2.27 -7.72
C ASP A 41 8.63 -3.69 -7.38
N THR A 42 9.42 -3.86 -6.31
CA THR A 42 10.02 -5.15 -5.94
C THR A 42 9.46 -5.71 -4.63
N MET A 43 9.66 -7.01 -4.41
CA MET A 43 9.29 -7.64 -3.13
C MET A 43 10.09 -7.08 -1.96
N ASP A 44 11.39 -6.88 -2.16
CA ASP A 44 12.30 -6.44 -1.10
C ASP A 44 12.00 -4.99 -0.69
N ASP A 45 11.66 -4.14 -1.66
CA ASP A 45 11.19 -2.78 -1.38
C ASP A 45 9.89 -2.79 -0.57
N ALA A 46 8.95 -3.68 -0.93
CA ALA A 46 7.71 -3.84 -0.17
C ALA A 46 7.98 -4.26 1.28
N ALA A 47 8.80 -5.29 1.47
CA ALA A 47 9.12 -5.82 2.79
C ALA A 47 9.82 -4.77 3.66
N ARG A 48 10.83 -4.10 3.11
CA ARG A 48 11.56 -3.02 3.80
C ARG A 48 10.63 -1.87 4.18
N ARG A 49 9.79 -1.41 3.24
CA ARG A 49 8.87 -0.30 3.48
C ARG A 49 7.82 -0.63 4.55
N VAL A 50 7.25 -1.83 4.51
CA VAL A 50 6.32 -2.30 5.54
C VAL A 50 6.99 -2.33 6.92
N ALA A 51 8.24 -2.80 7.00
CA ALA A 51 8.99 -2.84 8.26
C ALA A 51 9.23 -1.44 8.84
N GLU A 52 9.62 -0.48 8.00
CA GLU A 52 9.80 0.93 8.38
C GLU A 52 8.49 1.53 8.94
N LEU A 53 7.37 1.35 8.23
CA LEU A 53 6.06 1.87 8.64
C LEU A 53 5.61 1.25 9.98
N ALA A 54 5.85 -0.05 10.18
CA ALA A 54 5.53 -0.73 11.42
C ALA A 54 6.40 -0.23 12.60
N ALA A 55 7.70 -0.01 12.37
CA ALA A 55 8.61 0.52 13.37
C ALA A 55 8.29 1.97 13.76
N ALA A 56 8.00 2.83 12.79
CA ALA A 56 7.61 4.23 13.03
C ALA A 56 6.36 4.32 13.90
N ARG A 57 5.37 3.46 13.65
CA ARG A 57 4.16 3.38 14.49
C ARG A 57 4.46 2.93 15.92
N LYS A 58 5.43 2.05 16.13
CA LYS A 58 5.86 1.60 17.46
C LYS A 58 6.59 2.71 18.23
N ALA A 59 7.35 3.55 17.54
CA ALA A 59 8.07 4.67 18.14
C ALA A 59 7.17 5.86 18.50
N GLY A 60 6.06 6.04 17.78
CA GLY A 60 5.06 7.08 18.06
C GLY A 60 3.98 6.68 19.09
N LYS A 61 4.16 5.56 19.81
CA LYS A 61 3.28 5.08 20.88
C LYS A 61 4.02 5.12 22.20
#